data_AF-A0A933EQ73-F1
#
_entry.id   AF-A0A933EQ73-F1
#
_cell.length_a   1.000
_cell.length_b   1.000
_cell.length_c   1.000
_cell.angle_alpha   90.00
_cell.angle_beta   90.00
_cell.angle_gamma   90.00
#
_symmetry.space_group_name_H-M   'P 1'
#
loop_
_entity.id
_entity.type
_entity.pdbx_description
1 polymer ?
#
loop_
_entity_poly.entity_id
_entity_poly.type
_entity_poly.pdbx_seq_one_letter_code
_entity_poly.pdbx_strand_id
1 'polypeptide(L)'
;MRTGWLGRIGVAATMAGALLAIGQVTVAADPAAGKAAYDKNACGACHGAKGEGGGGPALTGAQFASKYSTAEKLADVVRKGTSKGMPGYAEDKISGADMEGLVAYVQSLNQVAGAAPSKAEAPAKPPAAVKATSPESTMAAEKPLEPERNGWSFEQVYAIVVAAIGLFLMFIFAVVLNGPLRIARR
;
A
#
# COMPACT_ATOMS: atom_id res chain seq x y z
N MET A 1 -47.14 21.63 -47.40
CA MET A 1 -47.31 20.36 -46.67
C MET A 1 -46.22 19.39 -47.12
N ARG A 2 -45.66 18.60 -46.18
CA ARG A 2 -44.62 17.55 -46.32
C ARG A 2 -43.16 18.00 -46.45
N THR A 3 -42.62 18.47 -45.33
CA THR A 3 -41.22 18.29 -44.99
C THR A 3 -41.04 16.92 -44.30
N GLY A 4 -39.95 16.21 -44.59
CA GLY A 4 -39.37 15.23 -43.67
C GLY A 4 -39.14 13.84 -44.23
N TRP A 5 -37.89 13.52 -44.60
CA TRP A 5 -37.36 12.15 -44.48
C TRP A 5 -35.81 12.05 -44.61
N LEU A 6 -35.01 12.97 -44.04
CA LEU A 6 -33.54 12.83 -44.09
C LEU A 6 -32.83 13.34 -42.81
N GLY A 7 -33.18 12.83 -41.64
CA GLY A 7 -32.48 13.30 -40.44
C GLY A 7 -32.69 12.51 -39.18
N ARG A 8 -32.46 11.18 -39.19
CA ARG A 8 -32.40 10.37 -37.95
C ARG A 8 -31.44 9.18 -38.05
N ILE A 9 -30.31 9.31 -38.75
CA ILE A 9 -29.20 8.35 -38.63
C ILE A 9 -28.00 9.11 -38.09
N GLY A 10 -27.86 9.11 -36.77
CA GLY A 10 -26.76 9.75 -36.06
C GLY A 10 -27.18 9.99 -34.62
N VAL A 11 -26.30 9.66 -33.68
CA VAL A 11 -26.42 9.90 -32.23
C VAL A 11 -27.17 8.85 -31.39
N ALA A 12 -27.00 7.55 -31.67
CA ALA A 12 -27.40 6.49 -30.72
C ALA A 12 -26.27 5.51 -30.32
N ALA A 13 -24.99 5.86 -30.54
CA ALA A 13 -23.88 4.93 -30.35
C ALA A 13 -22.69 5.49 -29.53
N THR A 14 -22.92 6.39 -28.57
CA THR A 14 -21.84 6.93 -27.71
C THR A 14 -21.96 6.62 -26.22
N MET A 15 -22.99 5.89 -25.76
CA MET A 15 -23.23 5.62 -24.33
C MET A 15 -23.04 4.14 -23.95
N ALA A 16 -22.03 3.46 -24.51
CA ALA A 16 -21.67 2.09 -24.12
C ALA A 16 -20.17 1.90 -23.79
N GLY A 17 -19.35 2.94 -23.93
CA GLY A 17 -17.89 2.85 -23.72
C GLY A 17 -17.36 3.36 -22.37
N ALA A 18 -18.20 3.98 -21.54
CA ALA A 18 -17.73 4.74 -20.36
C ALA A 18 -17.61 3.91 -19.07
N LEU A 19 -17.99 2.63 -19.06
CA LEU A 19 -17.97 1.77 -17.86
C LEU A 19 -16.71 0.89 -17.73
N LEU A 20 -15.79 0.92 -18.69
CA LEU A 20 -14.57 0.08 -18.69
C LEU A 20 -13.29 0.79 -18.21
N ALA A 21 -13.38 1.99 -17.65
CA ALA A 21 -12.22 2.80 -17.25
C ALA A 21 -12.15 3.09 -15.74
N ILE A 22 -12.70 2.22 -14.90
CA ILE A 22 -12.30 2.22 -13.48
C ILE A 22 -10.89 1.63 -13.46
N GLY A 23 -9.88 2.50 -13.60
CA GLY A 23 -8.48 2.12 -13.51
C GLY A 23 -8.25 1.31 -12.24
N GLN A 24 -7.65 0.14 -12.39
CA GLN A 24 -7.24 -0.66 -11.24
C GLN A 24 -6.25 0.18 -10.43
N VAL A 25 -6.65 0.57 -9.22
CA VAL A 25 -5.72 1.17 -8.26
C VAL A 25 -4.78 0.06 -7.84
N THR A 26 -3.65 -0.07 -8.54
CA THR A 26 -2.54 -0.91 -8.10
C THR A 26 -1.92 -0.22 -6.89
N VAL A 27 -2.21 -0.73 -5.69
CA VAL A 27 -1.48 -0.31 -4.50
C VAL A 27 -0.06 -0.85 -4.68
N ALA A 28 0.92 0.04 -4.77
CA ALA A 28 2.31 -0.37 -4.82
C ALA A 28 2.66 -1.14 -3.54
N ALA A 29 3.44 -2.22 -3.66
CA ALA A 29 3.89 -2.99 -2.53
C ALA A 29 4.67 -2.11 -1.54
N ASP A 30 4.27 -2.11 -0.27
CA ASP A 30 4.85 -1.28 0.78
C ASP A 30 6.10 -1.96 1.40
N PRO A 31 7.31 -1.38 1.27
CA PRO A 31 8.51 -1.91 1.90
C PRO A 31 8.43 -1.99 3.44
N ALA A 32 7.62 -1.16 4.09
CA ALA A 32 7.45 -1.21 5.55
C ALA A 32 6.66 -2.46 5.97
N ALA A 33 5.56 -2.78 5.27
CA ALA A 33 4.85 -4.04 5.43
C ALA A 33 5.78 -5.23 5.12
N GLY A 34 6.61 -5.11 4.09
CA GLY A 34 7.63 -6.09 3.76
C GLY A 34 8.66 -6.33 4.86
N LYS A 35 9.12 -5.26 5.52
CA LYS A 35 10.02 -5.37 6.67
C LYS A 35 9.36 -6.13 7.82
N ALA A 36 8.09 -5.86 8.10
CA ALA A 36 7.35 -6.57 9.13
C ALA A 36 7.25 -8.08 8.81
N ALA A 37 6.99 -8.44 7.55
CA ALA A 37 7.00 -9.84 7.11
C ALA A 37 8.39 -10.48 7.23
N TYR A 38 9.46 -9.75 6.90
CA TYR A 38 10.84 -10.22 7.03
C TYR A 38 11.19 -10.55 8.50
N ASP A 39 10.82 -9.66 9.42
CA ASP A 39 11.07 -9.84 10.84
C ASP A 39 10.20 -10.96 11.44
N LYS A 40 8.90 -10.99 11.11
CA LYS A 40 7.94 -11.99 11.57
C LYS A 40 8.33 -13.41 11.20
N ASN A 41 8.90 -13.61 10.00
CA ASN A 41 9.32 -14.92 9.51
C ASN A 41 10.79 -15.23 9.82
N ALA A 42 11.43 -14.44 10.68
CA ALA A 42 12.81 -14.63 11.12
C ALA A 42 13.83 -14.71 9.97
N CYS A 43 13.57 -14.06 8.83
CA CYS A 43 14.47 -14.07 7.68
C CYS A 43 15.86 -13.54 8.06
N GLY A 44 15.90 -12.55 8.96
CA GLY A 44 17.13 -11.96 9.47
C GLY A 44 17.98 -12.88 10.34
N ALA A 45 17.45 -14.00 10.84
CA ALA A 45 18.25 -14.97 11.60
C ALA A 45 19.38 -15.58 10.76
N CYS A 46 19.16 -15.69 9.44
CA CYS A 46 20.18 -16.17 8.50
C CYS A 46 20.72 -15.02 7.64
N HIS A 47 19.85 -14.16 7.13
CA HIS A 47 20.22 -13.11 6.18
C HIS A 47 20.64 -11.79 6.83
N GLY A 48 20.68 -11.70 8.16
CA GLY A 48 21.00 -10.48 8.89
C GLY A 48 19.80 -9.53 9.02
N ALA A 49 19.81 -8.68 10.04
CA ALA A 49 18.66 -7.81 10.36
C ALA A 49 18.35 -6.77 9.26
N LYS A 50 19.35 -6.49 8.41
CA LYS A 50 19.30 -5.55 7.29
C LYS A 50 19.67 -6.22 5.96
N GLY A 51 19.67 -7.56 5.89
CA GLY A 51 20.06 -8.29 4.68
C GLY A 51 21.58 -8.31 4.42
N GLU A 52 22.39 -8.01 5.43
CA GLU A 52 23.85 -7.99 5.36
C GLU A 52 24.49 -9.39 5.27
N GLY A 53 23.70 -10.45 5.51
CA GLY A 53 24.15 -11.83 5.54
C GLY A 53 24.64 -12.28 6.92
N GLY A 54 25.19 -13.48 6.97
CA GLY A 54 25.68 -14.10 8.20
C GLY A 54 25.63 -15.62 8.07
N GLY A 55 24.63 -16.24 8.71
CA GLY A 55 24.37 -17.68 8.55
C GLY A 55 23.88 -18.06 7.14
N GLY A 56 23.30 -17.11 6.41
CA GLY A 56 22.93 -17.19 5.00
C GLY A 56 23.60 -16.08 4.17
N PRO A 57 23.43 -16.10 2.84
CA PRO A 57 24.04 -15.11 1.96
C PRO A 57 23.46 -13.70 2.21
N ALA A 58 24.25 -12.68 1.92
CA ALA A 58 23.76 -11.30 1.90
C ALA A 58 22.68 -11.11 0.83
N LEU A 59 21.65 -10.35 1.18
CA LEU A 59 20.57 -9.88 0.29
C LEU A 59 20.86 -8.48 -0.27
N THR A 60 22.11 -8.03 -0.11
CA THR A 60 22.60 -6.71 -0.49
C THR A 60 23.77 -6.84 -1.47
N GLY A 61 23.97 -5.82 -2.29
CA GLY A 61 25.08 -5.72 -3.24
C GLY A 61 24.73 -6.08 -4.69
N ALA A 62 25.57 -5.61 -5.61
CA ALA A 62 25.34 -5.72 -7.06
C ALA A 62 25.19 -7.16 -7.57
N GLN A 63 25.89 -8.12 -6.95
CA GLN A 63 25.78 -9.54 -7.32
C GLN A 63 24.40 -10.11 -6.97
N PHE A 64 23.87 -9.77 -5.79
CA PHE A 64 22.52 -10.17 -5.39
C PHE A 64 21.48 -9.51 -6.30
N ALA A 65 21.56 -8.18 -6.46
CA ALA A 65 20.60 -7.41 -7.26
C ALA A 65 20.57 -7.85 -8.73
N SER A 66 21.71 -8.18 -9.33
CA SER A 66 21.78 -8.68 -10.72
C SER A 66 21.20 -10.10 -10.86
N LYS A 67 21.49 -10.98 -9.90
CA LYS A 67 20.97 -12.35 -9.92
C LYS A 67 19.46 -12.41 -9.69
N TYR A 68 18.96 -11.58 -8.77
CA TYR A 68 17.57 -11.54 -8.33
C TYR A 68 16.90 -10.23 -8.74
N SER A 69 17.02 -9.91 -10.03
CA SER A 69 16.64 -8.62 -10.60
C SER A 69 15.13 -8.41 -10.79
N THR A 70 14.30 -9.46 -10.62
CA THR A 70 12.85 -9.35 -10.80
C THR A 70 12.11 -9.80 -9.54
N ALA A 71 10.91 -9.26 -9.37
CA ALA A 71 10.05 -9.58 -8.23
C ALA A 71 9.66 -11.07 -8.23
N GLU A 72 9.37 -11.61 -9.40
CA GLU A 72 8.98 -13.01 -9.57
C GLU A 72 10.11 -13.95 -9.18
N LYS A 73 11.36 -13.65 -9.56
CA LYS A 73 12.52 -14.48 -9.18
C LYS A 73 12.72 -14.51 -7.67
N LEU A 74 12.56 -13.37 -7.00
CA LEU A 74 12.64 -13.28 -5.55
C LEU A 74 11.52 -14.08 -4.89
N ALA A 75 10.28 -13.84 -5.31
CA ALA A 75 9.12 -14.56 -4.81
C ALA A 75 9.29 -16.07 -5.00
N ASP A 76 9.73 -16.53 -6.18
CA ASP A 76 9.91 -17.95 -6.48
C ASP A 76 10.91 -18.62 -5.54
N VAL A 77 12.04 -17.95 -5.26
CA VAL A 77 13.06 -18.48 -4.35
C VAL A 77 12.53 -18.55 -2.92
N VAL A 78 11.77 -17.56 -2.48
CA VAL A 78 11.15 -17.58 -1.15
C VAL A 78 10.07 -18.65 -1.06
N ARG A 79 9.22 -18.79 -2.09
CA ARG A 79 8.16 -19.81 -2.15
C ARG A 79 8.74 -21.22 -2.13
N LYS A 80 9.76 -21.48 -2.95
CA LYS A 80 10.34 -22.82 -3.15
C LYS A 80 11.42 -23.16 -2.13
N GLY A 81 12.05 -22.15 -1.53
CA GLY A 81 13.25 -22.33 -0.74
C GLY A 81 14.45 -22.74 -1.61
N THR A 82 15.52 -23.21 -0.97
CA THR A 82 16.70 -23.72 -1.65
C THR A 82 17.19 -25.01 -1.01
N SER A 83 17.84 -25.87 -1.80
CA SER A 83 18.48 -27.09 -1.29
C SER A 83 19.65 -26.83 -0.33
N LYS A 84 20.07 -25.57 -0.18
CA LYS A 84 21.15 -25.15 0.71
C LYS A 84 20.67 -24.74 2.10
N GLY A 85 19.43 -25.10 2.46
CA GLY A 85 18.89 -24.93 3.82
C GLY A 85 17.95 -23.74 4.01
N MET A 86 17.64 -22.96 2.96
CA MET A 86 16.56 -21.97 3.03
C MET A 86 15.21 -22.69 2.86
N PRO A 87 14.31 -22.69 3.85
CA PRO A 87 13.01 -23.33 3.72
C PRO A 87 12.13 -22.58 2.70
N GLY A 88 11.15 -23.29 2.12
CA GLY A 88 10.12 -22.69 1.28
C GLY A 88 8.96 -22.16 2.11
N TYR A 89 8.40 -21.03 1.70
CA TYR A 89 7.29 -20.36 2.38
C TYR A 89 6.07 -20.33 1.45
N ALA A 90 5.20 -21.32 1.52
CA ALA A 90 3.98 -21.37 0.72
C ALA A 90 2.92 -20.34 1.19
N GLU A 91 1.80 -20.24 0.47
CA GLU A 91 0.73 -19.26 0.72
C GLU A 91 0.14 -19.35 2.15
N ASP A 92 0.21 -20.52 2.78
CA ASP A 92 -0.24 -20.74 4.16
C ASP A 92 0.70 -20.12 5.22
N LYS A 93 1.96 -19.82 4.85
CA LYS A 93 2.96 -19.20 5.73
C LYS A 93 3.09 -17.71 5.49
N ILE A 94 3.17 -17.32 4.22
CA ILE A 94 3.30 -15.94 3.79
C ILE A 94 2.23 -15.70 2.74
N SER A 95 1.28 -14.80 3.01
CA SER A 95 0.24 -14.48 2.02
C SER A 95 0.85 -13.83 0.77
N GLY A 96 0.12 -13.83 -0.35
CA GLY A 96 0.54 -13.11 -1.55
C GLY A 96 0.90 -11.64 -1.29
N ALA A 97 0.07 -10.92 -0.51
CA ALA A 97 0.31 -9.53 -0.16
C ALA A 97 1.58 -9.34 0.69
N ASP A 98 1.81 -10.22 1.68
CA ASP A 98 3.04 -10.20 2.48
C ASP A 98 4.27 -10.53 1.62
N MET A 99 4.13 -11.42 0.63
CA MET A 99 5.20 -11.77 -0.29
C MET A 99 5.58 -10.60 -1.19
N GLU A 100 4.60 -9.87 -1.74
CA GLU A 100 4.82 -8.67 -2.53
C GLU A 100 5.56 -7.60 -1.72
N GLY A 101 5.11 -7.35 -0.49
CA GLY A 101 5.80 -6.46 0.44
C GLY A 101 7.22 -6.93 0.74
N LEU A 102 7.41 -8.22 1.05
CA LEU A 102 8.71 -8.80 1.37
C LEU A 102 9.71 -8.64 0.21
N VAL A 103 9.26 -8.89 -1.02
CA VAL A 103 10.04 -8.67 -2.24
C VAL A 103 10.41 -7.20 -2.39
N ALA A 104 9.45 -6.28 -2.22
CA ALA A 104 9.71 -4.84 -2.28
C ALA A 104 10.73 -4.39 -1.23
N TYR A 105 10.63 -4.91 0.00
CA TYR A 105 11.61 -4.65 1.04
C TYR A 105 13.01 -5.14 0.67
N VAL A 106 13.15 -6.39 0.22
CA VAL A 106 14.46 -6.96 -0.17
C VAL A 106 15.08 -6.20 -1.34
N GLN A 107 14.27 -5.77 -2.31
CA GLN A 107 14.75 -4.93 -3.41
C GLN A 107 15.22 -3.56 -2.91
N SER A 108 14.49 -2.95 -1.96
CA SER A 108 14.83 -1.63 -1.40
C SER A 108 16.21 -1.60 -0.72
N LEU A 109 16.68 -2.74 -0.20
CA LEU A 109 18.02 -2.87 0.40
C LEU A 109 19.15 -2.55 -0.57
N ASN A 110 18.88 -2.59 -1.87
CA ASN A 110 19.86 -2.42 -2.94
C ASN A 110 19.73 -1.09 -3.70
N GLN A 111 18.78 -0.23 -3.31
CA GLN A 111 18.42 0.98 -4.07
C GLN A 111 19.10 2.28 -3.58
N VAL A 112 20.23 2.22 -2.89
CA VAL A 112 20.89 3.46 -2.41
C VAL A 112 21.89 4.00 -3.45
N ALA A 113 21.36 4.78 -4.41
CA ALA A 113 21.89 6.07 -4.89
C ALA A 113 21.07 6.54 -6.12
N GLY A 114 20.11 7.44 -5.91
CA GLY A 114 19.52 8.24 -7.00
C GLY A 114 17.99 8.36 -7.06
N ALA A 115 17.22 7.65 -6.23
CA ALA A 115 15.79 7.91 -6.06
C ALA A 115 15.54 8.34 -4.61
N ALA A 116 15.31 9.64 -4.41
CA ALA A 116 14.97 10.18 -3.11
C ALA A 116 13.71 9.47 -2.56
N PRO A 117 13.72 8.94 -1.32
CA PRO A 117 12.48 8.51 -0.68
C PRO A 117 11.63 9.76 -0.45
N SER A 118 10.44 9.79 -1.06
CA SER A 118 9.40 10.74 -0.69
C SER A 118 9.09 10.56 0.79
N LYS A 119 9.63 11.47 1.60
CA LYS A 119 9.33 11.72 3.01
C LYS A 119 9.25 10.47 3.90
N ALA A 120 10.42 10.02 4.35
CA ALA A 120 10.52 9.37 5.65
C ALA A 120 10.17 10.41 6.75
N GLU A 121 9.08 10.18 7.48
CA GLU A 121 9.04 10.58 8.89
C GLU A 121 9.84 9.51 9.66
N ALA A 122 10.82 9.96 10.44
CA ALA A 122 11.87 9.14 11.03
C ALA A 122 11.34 8.07 12.02
N PRO A 123 12.04 6.92 12.16
CA PRO A 123 11.69 5.88 13.12
C PRO A 123 11.92 6.34 14.56
N ALA A 124 10.91 6.16 15.40
CA ALA A 124 11.07 6.26 16.85
C ALA A 124 12.06 5.19 17.35
N LYS A 125 13.00 5.66 18.18
CA LYS A 125 14.09 4.98 18.87
C LYS A 125 13.81 3.50 19.25
N PRO A 126 14.74 2.54 19.00
CA PRO A 126 14.61 1.19 19.52
C PRO A 126 14.80 1.19 21.06
N PRO A 127 14.00 0.43 21.84
CA PRO A 127 14.33 0.22 23.24
C PRO A 127 15.65 -0.54 23.33
N ALA A 128 16.52 0.01 24.16
CA ALA A 128 17.81 -0.57 24.52
C ALA A 128 17.64 -1.99 25.08
N ALA A 129 18.66 -2.80 24.85
CA ALA A 129 18.84 -4.17 25.34
C ALA A 129 18.19 -4.44 26.70
N VAL A 130 17.18 -5.32 26.73
CA VAL A 130 16.77 -5.99 27.96
C VAL A 130 17.63 -7.24 28.14
N LYS A 131 18.58 -7.14 29.06
CA LYS A 131 19.25 -8.30 29.67
C LYS A 131 18.22 -9.18 30.36
N ALA A 132 18.42 -10.48 30.25
CA ALA A 132 17.74 -11.50 31.03
C ALA A 132 17.92 -11.26 32.53
N THR A 133 16.82 -11.13 33.26
CA THR A 133 16.63 -11.63 34.63
C THR A 133 15.13 -11.62 34.95
N SER A 134 14.55 -12.79 35.19
CA SER A 134 13.33 -12.91 36.01
C SER A 134 13.69 -12.47 37.44
N PRO A 135 12.78 -11.80 38.18
CA PRO A 135 11.97 -12.57 39.10
C PRO A 135 10.50 -12.16 39.22
N GLU A 136 9.77 -13.15 39.71
CA GLU A 136 8.42 -13.26 40.24
C GLU A 136 7.78 -12.05 40.95
N SER A 137 6.46 -11.93 40.74
CA SER A 137 5.42 -11.33 41.61
C SER A 137 5.49 -9.83 41.93
N THR A 138 4.56 -9.07 41.36
CA THR A 138 3.39 -8.57 42.11
C THR A 138 2.40 -7.92 41.15
N MET A 139 1.12 -8.21 41.39
CA MET A 139 0.02 -7.63 40.65
C MET A 139 -0.12 -6.15 40.99
N ALA A 140 -0.05 -5.30 39.98
CA ALA A 140 -0.67 -3.99 39.98
C ALA A 140 -1.45 -3.87 38.67
N ALA A 141 -2.73 -3.53 38.79
CA ALA A 141 -3.62 -3.33 37.66
C ALA A 141 -3.13 -2.15 36.82
N GLU A 142 -2.49 -2.44 35.70
CA GLU A 142 -2.19 -1.46 34.66
C GLU A 142 -3.45 -1.28 33.80
N LYS A 143 -4.05 -0.10 33.94
CA LYS A 143 -5.13 0.41 33.09
C LYS A 143 -4.70 0.27 31.62
N PRO A 144 -5.52 -0.31 30.72
CA PRO A 144 -5.15 -0.47 29.32
C PRO A 144 -4.79 0.87 28.70
N LEU A 145 -3.59 0.93 28.11
CA LEU A 145 -3.16 2.00 27.23
C LEU A 145 -4.03 1.94 25.97
N GLU A 146 -5.10 2.73 25.94
CA GLU A 146 -5.82 3.01 24.70
C GLU A 146 -4.86 3.73 23.73
N PRO A 147 -4.77 3.32 22.46
CA PRO A 147 -3.94 4.03 21.51
C PRO A 147 -4.56 5.40 21.27
N GLU A 148 -3.80 6.47 21.52
CA GLU A 148 -4.12 7.82 21.03
C GLU A 148 -4.12 7.84 19.50
N ARG A 149 -5.22 7.35 18.94
CA ARG A 149 -5.61 7.47 17.56
C ARG A 149 -6.25 8.86 17.45
N ASN A 150 -5.48 9.83 16.94
CA ASN A 150 -5.95 11.08 16.33
C ASN A 150 -7.47 11.26 16.44
N GLY A 151 -7.93 12.03 17.44
CA GLY A 151 -9.24 11.92 18.13
C GLY A 151 -10.54 12.09 17.33
N TRP A 152 -10.62 11.52 16.14
CA TRP A 152 -11.73 11.53 15.22
C TRP A 152 -12.15 10.08 15.01
N SER A 153 -13.31 9.74 15.55
CA SER A 153 -13.96 8.47 15.31
C SER A 153 -14.27 8.27 13.82
N PHE A 154 -14.37 7.00 13.40
CA PHE A 154 -14.79 6.62 12.06
C PHE A 154 -16.12 7.30 11.66
N GLU A 155 -17.06 7.41 12.61
CA GLU A 155 -18.33 8.12 12.44
C GLU A 155 -18.13 9.61 12.12
N GLN A 156 -17.17 10.28 12.77
CA GLN A 156 -16.86 11.69 12.49
C GLN A 156 -16.26 11.86 11.10
N VAL A 157 -15.35 10.98 10.70
CA VAL A 157 -14.77 11.02 9.34
C VAL A 157 -15.85 10.77 8.29
N TYR A 158 -16.70 9.76 8.50
CA TYR A 158 -17.79 9.42 7.60
C TYR A 158 -18.80 10.57 7.48
N ALA A 159 -19.22 11.17 8.59
CA ALA A 159 -20.15 12.30 8.60
C ALA A 159 -19.60 13.51 7.82
N ILE A 160 -18.31 13.82 7.96
CA ILE A 160 -17.66 14.94 7.25
C ILE A 160 -17.61 14.67 5.74
N VAL A 161 -17.27 13.44 5.34
CA VAL A 161 -17.24 13.06 3.92
C VAL A 161 -18.63 13.15 3.28
N VAL A 162 -19.66 12.63 3.95
CA VAL A 162 -21.05 12.69 3.45
C VAL A 162 -21.53 14.14 3.35
N ALA A 163 -21.25 14.98 4.35
CA ALA A 163 -21.61 16.40 4.33
C ALA A 163 -20.91 17.16 3.19
N ALA A 164 -19.62 16.89 2.95
CA ALA A 164 -18.86 17.51 1.87
C ALA A 164 -19.39 17.12 0.48
N ILE A 165 -19.73 15.84 0.29
CA ILE A 165 -20.35 15.34 -0.95
C ILE A 165 -21.71 16.02 -1.16
N GLY A 166 -22.54 16.12 -0.11
CA GLY A 166 -23.84 16.80 -0.18
C GLY A 166 -23.72 18.27 -0.58
N LEU A 167 -22.80 19.03 0.05
CA LEU A 167 -22.55 20.43 -0.30
C LEU A 167 -22.07 20.59 -1.74
N PHE A 168 -21.17 19.71 -2.19
CA PHE A 168 -20.66 19.74 -3.56
C PHE A 168 -21.78 19.49 -4.57
N LEU A 169 -22.64 18.50 -4.33
CA LEU A 169 -23.79 18.22 -5.20
C LEU A 169 -24.80 19.38 -5.21
N MET A 170 -25.07 20.01 -4.07
CA MET A 170 -25.91 21.21 -4.02
C MET A 170 -25.31 22.39 -4.77
N PHE A 171 -23.99 22.58 -4.69
CA PHE A 171 -23.29 23.63 -5.43
C PHE A 171 -23.37 23.39 -6.95
N ILE A 172 -23.15 22.17 -7.41
CA ILE A 172 -23.31 21.81 -8.83
C ILE A 172 -24.74 22.06 -9.29
N PHE A 173 -25.74 21.64 -8.51
CA PHE A 173 -27.15 21.88 -8.81
C PHE A 173 -27.49 23.37 -8.92
N ALA A 174 -26.97 24.20 -7.99
CA ALA A 174 -27.18 25.63 -8.01
C ALA A 174 -26.56 26.30 -9.24
N VAL A 175 -25.34 25.90 -9.64
CA VAL A 175 -24.67 26.44 -10.83
C VAL A 175 -25.38 26.01 -12.13
N VAL A 176 -25.85 24.77 -12.19
CA VAL A 176 -26.49 24.22 -13.39
C VAL A 176 -27.91 24.78 -13.58
N LEU A 177 -28.66 25.01 -12.49
CA LEU A 177 -30.04 25.50 -12.58
C LEU A 177 -30.19 27.02 -12.48
N ASN A 178 -29.30 27.72 -11.76
CA ASN A 178 -29.35 29.17 -11.62
C ASN A 178 -28.29 29.89 -12.48
N GLY A 179 -27.73 29.23 -13.49
CA GLY A 179 -26.89 29.88 -14.48
C GLY A 179 -27.61 31.08 -15.12
N PRO A 180 -26.91 32.20 -15.38
CA PRO A 180 -27.55 33.46 -15.74
C PRO A 180 -28.37 33.29 -17.02
N LEU A 181 -29.68 33.56 -16.92
CA LEU A 181 -30.56 33.75 -18.07
C LEU A 181 -29.85 34.71 -19.03
N ARG A 182 -29.46 34.20 -20.20
CA ARG A 182 -28.84 34.98 -21.26
C ARG A 182 -29.80 36.11 -21.64
N ILE A 183 -29.56 37.30 -21.10
CA ILE A 183 -30.24 38.53 -21.49
C ILE A 183 -29.93 38.70 -22.99
N ALA A 184 -30.96 38.48 -23.81
CA ALA A 184 -30.90 38.68 -25.23
C ALA A 184 -30.48 40.13 -25.52
N ARG A 185 -29.31 40.30 -26.14
CA ARG A 185 -28.90 41.58 -26.74
C ARG A 185 -29.97 41.99 -27.76
N ARG A 186 -30.49 43.20 -27.59
CA ARG A 186 -31.02 44.00 -28.70
C ARG A 186 -30.00 45.10 -29.00
#